data_AF-A0A8W8MIB6-F1
#
_entry.id   AF-A0A8W8MIB6-F1
#
_cell.length_a   1.000
_cell.length_b   1.000
_cell.length_c   1.000
_cell.angle_alpha   90.00
_cell.angle_beta   90.00
_cell.angle_gamma   90.00
#
_symmetry.space_group_name_H-M   'P 1'
#
loop_
_entity.id
_entity.type
_entity.pdbx_description
1 polymer ?
#
loop_
_entity_poly.entity_id
_entity_poly.type
_entity_poly.pdbx_seq_one_letter_code
_entity_poly.pdbx_strand_id
1 'polypeptide(L)'
;FAQLEDRDLSIAAIQSDLQQSLLPLVKQELWYKIRYKRLSEGKEEFVPDDPKPPQQYELTEDERYKIEQRRLQNRQSAQRSRKRSENNEQNLLQKISRLEKDNSKLLEEKEKLQKTKELILLKFNNIGCYPSIRICSCGIRLKSGQDVSATETRGSGERDNGVTQQK
;
A
#
# COMPACT_ATOMS: atom_id res chain seq x y z
N PHE A 1 58.01 -1.89 -10.07
CA PHE A 1 57.02 -1.99 -8.97
C PHE A 1 55.87 -0.99 -9.14
N ALA A 2 56.10 0.30 -9.36
CA ALA A 2 55.03 1.30 -9.59
C ALA A 2 54.05 0.97 -10.73
N GLN A 3 54.54 0.43 -11.86
CA GLN A 3 53.69 0.12 -13.03
C GLN A 3 52.65 -1.00 -12.80
N LEU A 4 52.86 -1.87 -11.80
CA LEU A 4 51.90 -2.93 -11.46
C LEU A 4 50.77 -2.39 -10.58
N GLU A 5 51.05 -1.39 -9.74
CA GLU A 5 50.07 -0.78 -8.83
C GLU A 5 49.04 0.06 -9.59
N ASP A 6 49.45 0.72 -10.68
CA ASP A 6 48.55 1.43 -11.60
C ASP A 6 47.56 0.50 -12.33
N ARG A 7 47.90 -0.79 -12.49
CA ARG A 7 47.04 -1.76 -13.19
C ARG A 7 45.85 -2.19 -12.33
N ASP A 8 46.07 -2.50 -11.06
CA ASP A 8 44.98 -2.94 -10.19
C ASP A 8 44.01 -1.81 -9.85
N LEU A 9 44.53 -0.58 -9.71
CA LEU A 9 43.71 0.61 -9.50
C LEU A 9 42.85 0.93 -10.73
N SER A 10 43.40 0.79 -11.95
CA SER A 10 42.63 0.98 -13.19
C SER A 10 41.57 -0.10 -13.37
N ILE A 11 41.84 -1.35 -13.00
CA ILE A 11 40.84 -2.42 -12.99
C ILE A 11 39.72 -2.10 -11.99
N ALA A 12 40.05 -1.65 -10.79
CA ALA A 12 39.06 -1.28 -9.77
C ALA A 12 38.18 -0.10 -10.21
N ALA A 13 38.76 0.89 -10.91
CA ALA A 13 38.02 2.02 -11.49
C ALA A 13 37.00 1.54 -12.54
N ILE A 14 37.44 0.70 -13.48
CA ILE A 14 36.56 0.11 -14.50
C ILE A 14 35.42 -0.69 -13.83
N GLN A 15 35.72 -1.49 -12.81
CA GLN A 15 34.71 -2.26 -12.09
C GLN A 15 33.71 -1.38 -11.33
N SER A 16 34.19 -0.28 -10.74
CA SER A 16 33.34 0.69 -10.05
C SER A 16 32.34 1.33 -11.02
N ASP A 17 32.80 1.72 -12.20
CA ASP A 17 31.95 2.29 -13.26
C ASP A 17 30.93 1.27 -13.79
N LEU A 18 31.36 0.02 -14.02
CA LEU A 18 30.47 -1.06 -14.47
C LEU A 18 29.39 -1.42 -13.44
N GLN A 19 29.74 -1.45 -12.16
CA GLN A 19 28.83 -1.83 -11.08
C GLN A 19 28.05 -0.64 -10.49
N GLN A 20 28.35 0.58 -10.94
CA GLN A 20 27.80 1.82 -10.37
C GLN A 20 27.92 1.85 -8.83
N SER A 21 29.07 1.39 -8.33
CA SER A 21 29.32 1.19 -6.91
C SER A 21 30.77 1.52 -6.58
N LEU A 22 31.01 2.30 -5.54
CA LEU A 22 32.35 2.67 -5.08
C LEU A 22 33.11 1.52 -4.39
N LEU A 23 32.43 0.41 -4.13
CA LEU A 23 32.97 -0.71 -3.36
C LEU A 23 34.29 -1.27 -3.92
N PRO A 24 34.48 -1.43 -5.26
CA PRO A 24 35.75 -1.91 -5.82
C PRO A 24 36.92 -0.97 -5.50
N LEU A 25 36.71 0.35 -5.59
CA LEU A 25 37.75 1.35 -5.27
C LEU A 25 38.08 1.38 -3.77
N VAL A 26 37.06 1.35 -2.91
CA VAL A 26 37.25 1.30 -1.45
C VAL A 26 38.01 0.04 -1.03
N LYS A 27 37.69 -1.11 -1.65
CA LYS A 27 38.41 -2.36 -1.41
C LYS A 27 39.89 -2.20 -1.78
N GLN A 28 40.19 -1.60 -2.92
CA GLN A 28 41.56 -1.40 -3.37
C GLN A 28 42.36 -0.44 -2.48
N GLU A 29 41.74 0.66 -2.03
CA GLU A 29 42.35 1.56 -1.05
C GLU A 29 42.69 0.82 0.26
N LEU A 30 41.77 -0.01 0.75
CA LEU A 30 41.99 -0.82 1.95
C LEU A 30 43.15 -1.80 1.77
N TRP A 31 43.26 -2.45 0.60
CA TRP A 31 44.39 -3.32 0.26
C TRP A 31 45.73 -2.58 0.36
N TYR A 32 45.83 -1.37 -0.21
CA TYR A 32 47.06 -0.58 -0.13
C TYR A 32 47.39 -0.15 1.30
N LYS A 33 46.40 0.25 2.10
CA LYS A 33 46.61 0.59 3.52
C LYS A 33 47.13 -0.62 4.31
N ILE A 34 46.56 -1.80 4.11
CA ILE A 34 47.01 -3.03 4.75
C ILE A 34 48.43 -3.37 4.32
N ARG A 35 48.73 -3.30 3.02
CA ARG A 35 50.06 -3.59 2.46
C ARG A 35 51.12 -2.64 3.02
N TYR A 36 50.85 -1.33 2.99
CA TYR A 36 51.75 -0.31 3.53
C TYR A 36 52.06 -0.53 5.01
N LYS A 37 51.02 -0.77 5.83
CA LYS A 37 51.20 -1.04 7.26
C LYS A 37 52.02 -2.31 7.52
N ARG A 38 51.83 -3.36 6.73
CA ARG A 38 52.63 -4.59 6.88
C ARG A 38 54.09 -4.36 6.52
N LEU A 39 54.36 -3.66 5.43
CA LEU A 39 55.71 -3.33 5.01
C LEU A 39 56.42 -2.42 6.03
N SER A 40 55.73 -1.44 6.61
CA SER A 40 56.30 -0.59 7.67
C SER A 40 56.61 -1.35 8.96
N GLU A 41 55.87 -2.43 9.23
CA GLU A 41 56.14 -3.37 10.33
C GLU A 41 57.21 -4.43 9.98
N GLY A 42 57.83 -4.36 8.78
CA GLY A 42 58.84 -5.31 8.31
C GLY A 42 58.27 -6.69 7.96
N LYS A 43 56.94 -6.81 7.80
CA LYS A 43 56.27 -8.06 7.44
C LYS A 43 56.26 -8.22 5.93
N GLU A 44 56.31 -9.47 5.48
CA GLU A 44 56.20 -9.81 4.07
C GLU A 44 54.87 -9.39 3.45
N GLU A 45 54.92 -9.20 2.14
CA GLU A 45 53.78 -8.85 1.30
C GLU A 45 52.67 -9.88 1.45
N PHE A 46 51.46 -9.41 1.73
CA PHE A 46 50.30 -10.27 1.89
C PHE A 46 49.82 -10.77 0.54
N VAL A 47 50.24 -11.97 0.17
CA VAL A 47 49.63 -12.74 -0.92
C VAL A 47 48.53 -13.59 -0.28
N PRO A 48 47.24 -13.31 -0.54
CA PRO A 48 46.19 -14.20 -0.05
C PRO A 48 46.40 -15.59 -0.64
N ASP A 49 46.61 -16.59 0.22
CA ASP A 49 46.63 -17.99 -0.17
C ASP A 49 45.35 -18.33 -0.96
N ASP A 50 45.45 -19.30 -1.88
CA ASP A 50 44.28 -19.87 -2.55
C ASP A 50 43.19 -20.20 -1.52
N PRO A 51 41.90 -19.92 -1.84
CA PRO A 51 40.82 -20.09 -0.89
C PRO A 51 40.78 -21.55 -0.42
N LYS A 52 41.19 -21.76 0.83
CA LYS A 52 41.10 -23.07 1.47
C LYS A 52 39.63 -23.46 1.52
N PRO A 53 39.28 -24.73 1.21
CA PRO A 53 37.90 -25.18 1.33
C PRO A 53 37.43 -24.95 2.78
N PRO A 54 36.17 -24.55 2.99
CA PRO A 54 35.65 -24.31 4.32
C PRO A 54 35.81 -25.57 5.16
N GLN A 55 36.43 -25.43 6.34
CA GLN A 55 36.52 -26.54 7.29
C GLN A 55 35.12 -26.96 7.72
N GLN A 56 34.75 -28.20 7.40
CA GLN A 56 33.54 -28.83 7.90
C GLN A 56 33.83 -29.40 9.28
N TYR A 57 33.20 -28.85 10.31
CA TYR A 57 33.21 -29.43 11.66
C TYR A 57 31.97 -30.31 11.84
N GLU A 58 32.15 -31.44 12.53
CA GLU A 58 31.04 -32.25 12.99
C GLU A 58 30.33 -31.54 14.15
N LEU A 59 29.00 -31.58 14.14
CA LEU A 59 28.21 -30.98 15.21
C LEU A 59 28.37 -31.80 16.49
N THR A 60 28.63 -31.09 17.59
CA THR A 60 28.60 -31.68 18.93
C THR A 60 27.18 -32.13 19.31
N GLU A 61 27.05 -33.08 20.23
CA GLU A 61 25.74 -33.59 20.68
C GLU A 61 24.83 -32.47 21.20
N ASP A 62 25.40 -31.51 21.94
CA ASP A 62 24.70 -30.32 22.45
C ASP A 62 24.13 -29.44 21.34
N GLU A 63 24.87 -29.25 20.24
CA GLU A 63 24.41 -28.49 19.09
C GLU A 63 23.29 -29.20 18.35
N ARG A 64 23.39 -30.53 18.20
CA ARG A 64 22.34 -31.35 17.60
C ARG A 64 21.04 -31.26 18.41
N TYR A 65 21.13 -31.35 19.73
CA TYR A 65 19.99 -31.18 20.63
C TYR A 65 19.33 -29.80 20.48
N LYS A 66 20.12 -28.72 20.50
CA LYS A 66 19.60 -27.35 20.32
C LYS A 66 18.90 -27.16 18.98
N ILE A 67 19.42 -27.76 17.91
CA ILE A 67 18.80 -27.73 16.58
C ILE A 67 17.45 -28.44 16.60
N GLU A 68 17.36 -29.62 17.21
CA GLU A 68 16.10 -30.35 17.33
C GLU A 68 15.05 -29.59 18.13
N GLN A 69 15.43 -28.99 19.26
CA GLN A 69 14.52 -28.15 20.05
C GLN A 69 14.03 -26.95 19.25
N ARG A 70 14.92 -26.27 18.52
CA ARG A 70 14.54 -25.15 17.65
C ARG A 70 13.59 -25.59 16.55
N ARG A 71 13.80 -26.75 15.93
CA ARG A 71 12.90 -27.31 14.90
C ARG A 71 11.51 -27.60 15.48
N LEU A 72 11.45 -28.18 16.68
CA LEU A 72 10.18 -28.46 17.35
C LEU A 72 9.42 -27.16 17.67
N GLN A 73 10.09 -26.17 18.25
CA GLN A 73 9.50 -24.87 18.56
C GLN A 73 9.02 -24.15 17.30
N ASN A 74 9.81 -24.17 16.22
CA ASN A 74 9.42 -23.58 14.94
C ASN A 74 8.17 -24.28 14.38
N ARG A 75 8.12 -25.62 14.41
CA ARG A 75 6.96 -26.40 13.98
C ARG A 75 5.69 -25.99 14.74
N GLN A 76 5.78 -25.91 16.07
CA GLN A 76 4.66 -25.48 16.91
C GLN A 76 4.24 -24.03 16.60
N SER A 77 5.23 -23.14 16.40
CA SER A 77 4.97 -21.72 16.11
C SER A 77 4.29 -21.55 14.75
N ALA A 78 4.73 -22.28 13.73
CA ALA A 78 4.12 -22.32 12.42
C ALA A 78 2.67 -22.81 12.49
N GLN A 79 2.40 -23.87 13.26
CA GLN A 79 1.05 -24.39 13.45
C GLN A 79 0.14 -23.34 14.13
N ARG A 80 0.61 -22.68 15.20
CA ARG A 80 -0.13 -21.59 15.86
C ARG A 80 -0.40 -20.43 14.90
N SER A 81 0.59 -20.09 14.06
CA SER A 81 0.44 -19.03 13.07
C SER A 81 -0.66 -19.34 12.06
N ARG A 82 -0.63 -20.55 11.48
CA ARG A 82 -1.67 -21.02 10.53
C ARG A 82 -3.05 -20.98 11.16
N LYS A 83 -3.21 -21.54 12.37
CA LYS A 83 -4.49 -21.52 13.09
C LYS A 83 -4.99 -20.10 13.39
N ARG A 84 -4.10 -19.16 13.71
CA ARG A 84 -4.47 -17.74 13.90
C ARG A 84 -4.95 -17.11 12.60
N SER A 85 -4.30 -17.43 11.48
CA SER A 85 -4.71 -16.94 10.15
C SER A 85 -6.10 -17.46 9.80
N GLU A 86 -6.33 -18.76 9.94
CA GLU A 86 -7.63 -19.40 9.68
C GLU A 86 -8.74 -18.80 10.55
N ASN A 87 -8.50 -18.64 11.86
CA ASN A 87 -9.47 -18.01 12.75
C ASN A 87 -9.76 -16.55 12.36
N ASN A 88 -8.75 -15.80 11.95
CA ASN A 88 -8.93 -14.41 11.51
C ASN A 88 -9.77 -14.34 10.24
N GLU A 89 -9.51 -15.23 9.27
CA GLU A 89 -10.30 -15.34 8.05
C GLU A 89 -11.77 -15.66 8.37
N GLN A 90 -12.03 -16.63 9.24
CA GLN A 90 -13.40 -16.96 9.68
C GLN A 90 -14.09 -15.77 10.36
N ASN A 91 -13.39 -15.03 11.22
CA ASN A 91 -13.94 -13.85 11.87
C ASN A 91 -14.27 -12.74 10.85
N LEU A 92 -13.42 -12.53 9.85
CA LEU A 92 -13.67 -11.57 8.78
C LEU A 92 -14.89 -11.97 7.94
N LEU A 93 -15.00 -13.24 7.56
CA LEU A 93 -16.17 -13.75 6.82
C LEU A 93 -17.47 -13.56 7.61
N GLN A 94 -17.46 -13.85 8.91
CA GLN A 94 -18.62 -13.60 9.78
C GLN A 94 -18.96 -12.11 9.85
N LYS A 95 -17.96 -11.23 9.93
CA LYS A 95 -18.16 -9.78 9.97
C LYS A 95 -18.74 -9.27 8.64
N ILE A 96 -18.23 -9.73 7.50
CA ILE A 96 -18.75 -9.42 6.17
C ILE A 96 -20.22 -9.81 6.10
N SER A 97 -20.56 -11.06 6.44
CA SER A 97 -21.95 -11.53 6.40
C SER A 97 -22.90 -10.71 7.28
N ARG A 98 -22.44 -10.28 8.47
CA ARG A 98 -23.24 -9.38 9.33
C ARG A 98 -23.46 -8.02 8.68
N LEU A 99 -22.39 -7.40 8.17
CA LEU A 99 -22.46 -6.09 7.52
C LEU A 99 -23.33 -6.11 6.26
N GLU A 100 -23.27 -7.18 5.47
CA GLU A 100 -24.14 -7.36 4.30
C GLU A 100 -25.62 -7.39 4.71
N LYS A 101 -25.97 -8.18 5.74
CA LYS A 101 -27.35 -8.25 6.26
C LYS A 101 -27.82 -6.89 6.76
N ASP A 102 -26.97 -6.17 7.49
CA ASP A 102 -27.33 -4.85 8.02
C ASP A 102 -27.48 -3.82 6.90
N ASN A 103 -26.62 -3.86 5.89
CA ASN A 103 -26.73 -3.00 4.71
C ASN A 103 -28.03 -3.26 3.95
N SER A 104 -28.40 -4.53 3.72
CA SER A 104 -29.68 -4.89 3.11
C SER A 104 -30.87 -4.31 3.87
N LYS A 105 -30.89 -4.44 5.21
CA LYS A 105 -31.95 -3.85 6.04
C LYS A 105 -32.01 -2.33 5.92
N LEU A 106 -30.87 -1.66 6.01
CA LEU A 106 -30.80 -0.20 5.90
C LEU A 106 -31.24 0.29 4.52
N LEU A 107 -30.94 -0.44 3.45
CA LEU A 107 -31.42 -0.13 2.10
C LEU A 107 -32.94 -0.27 2.00
N GLU A 108 -33.53 -1.32 2.57
CA GLU A 108 -34.99 -1.48 2.62
C GLU A 108 -35.67 -0.35 3.42
N GLU A 109 -35.10 0.02 4.57
CA GLU A 109 -35.60 1.13 5.38
C GLU A 109 -35.51 2.46 4.64
N LYS A 110 -34.39 2.72 3.97
CA LYS A 110 -34.21 3.91 3.13
C LYS A 110 -35.26 3.97 2.03
N GLU A 111 -35.51 2.86 1.35
CA GLU A 111 -36.53 2.79 0.30
C GLU A 111 -37.94 3.06 0.85
N LYS A 112 -38.30 2.48 2.00
CA LYS A 112 -39.57 2.76 2.69
C LYS A 112 -39.71 4.24 3.05
N LEU A 113 -38.66 4.85 3.58
CA LEU A 113 -38.64 6.27 3.92
C LEU A 113 -38.73 7.18 2.68
N GLN A 114 -38.10 6.79 1.56
CA GLN A 114 -38.23 7.51 0.30
C GLN A 114 -39.65 7.46 -0.25
N LYS A 115 -40.28 6.28 -0.28
CA LYS A 115 -41.67 6.11 -0.70
C LYS A 115 -42.64 6.91 0.16
N THR A 116 -42.45 6.90 1.48
CA THR A 116 -43.30 7.69 2.39
C THR A 116 -43.11 9.19 2.18
N LYS A 117 -41.88 9.67 2.00
CA LYS A 117 -41.60 11.06 1.62
C LYS A 117 -42.30 11.46 0.33
N GLU A 118 -42.19 10.65 -0.73
CA GLU A 118 -42.83 10.91 -2.02
C GLU A 118 -44.36 10.96 -1.89
N LEU A 119 -44.95 10.02 -1.16
CA LEU A 119 -46.39 9.98 -0.91
C LEU A 119 -46.87 11.22 -0.13
N ILE A 120 -46.11 11.66 0.86
CA ILE A 120 -46.40 12.89 1.61
C ILE A 120 -46.31 14.11 0.68
N LEU A 121 -45.26 14.23 -0.12
CA LEU A 121 -45.12 15.32 -1.09
C LEU A 121 -46.27 15.33 -2.10
N LEU A 122 -46.68 14.17 -2.61
CA LEU A 122 -47.84 14.03 -3.50
C LEU A 122 -49.13 14.53 -2.81
N LYS A 123 -49.36 14.17 -1.55
CA LYS A 123 -50.51 14.64 -0.77
C LYS A 123 -50.48 16.16 -0.57
N PHE A 124 -49.33 16.75 -0.24
CA PHE A 124 -49.20 18.20 -0.10
C PHE A 124 -49.42 18.93 -1.43
N ASN A 125 -48.92 18.41 -2.54
CA ASN A 125 -49.13 19.00 -3.86
C ASN A 125 -50.59 18.91 -4.32
N ASN A 126 -51.32 17.86 -3.92
CA ASN A 126 -52.75 17.67 -4.21
C ASN A 126 -53.69 18.46 -3.27
N ILE A 127 -53.19 19.07 -2.19
CA ILE A 127 -53.99 19.97 -1.33
C ILE A 127 -54.21 21.35 -1.99
N GLY A 128 -53.54 21.63 -3.11
CA GLY A 128 -53.78 22.82 -3.94
C GLY A 128 -55.01 22.71 -4.83
N CYS A 129 -56.22 22.71 -4.26
CA CYS A 129 -57.40 23.47 -4.72
C CYS A 129 -58.64 23.08 -3.88
N TYR A 130 -58.70 23.50 -2.61
CA TYR A 130 -59.97 23.49 -1.87
C TYR A 130 -60.81 24.70 -2.31
N PRO A 131 -62.06 24.51 -2.81
CA PRO A 131 -62.89 25.61 -3.32
C PRO A 131 -63.28 26.68 -2.27
N SER A 132 -62.99 26.46 -0.99
CA SER A 132 -63.41 27.35 0.10
C SER A 132 -62.31 28.29 0.62
N ILE A 133 -61.05 28.17 0.20
CA ILE A 133 -59.97 29.07 0.62
C ILE A 133 -59.17 29.49 -0.63
N ARG A 134 -59.36 30.74 -1.05
CA ARG A 134 -58.72 31.36 -2.23
C ARG A 134 -57.22 31.63 -2.01
N ILE A 135 -56.41 30.60 -1.81
CA ILE A 135 -54.96 30.74 -1.90
C ILE A 135 -54.41 29.51 -2.64
N CYS A 136 -54.41 29.54 -3.97
CA CYS A 136 -53.47 28.72 -4.73
C CYS A 136 -52.10 29.40 -4.64
N SER A 137 -51.13 28.70 -4.07
CA SER A 137 -49.71 29.09 -4.12
C SER A 137 -49.07 28.81 -5.49
N CYS A 138 -49.82 28.22 -6.43
CA CYS A 138 -49.49 28.30 -7.84
C CYS A 138 -49.68 29.76 -8.29
N GLY A 139 -48.60 30.51 -8.42
CA GLY A 139 -48.59 31.93 -8.83
C GLY A 139 -49.10 32.21 -10.25
N ILE A 140 -50.00 31.40 -10.80
CA ILE A 140 -50.68 31.66 -12.05
C ILE A 140 -51.82 32.64 -11.73
N ARG A 141 -51.47 33.92 -11.75
CA ARG A 141 -52.47 34.97 -12.00
C ARG A 141 -52.98 34.71 -13.41
N LEU A 142 -54.21 34.22 -13.55
CA LEU A 142 -54.94 34.23 -14.82
C LEU A 142 -55.08 35.69 -15.25
N LYS A 143 -54.10 36.19 -16.02
CA LYS A 143 -54.26 37.39 -16.82
C LYS A 143 -54.60 36.95 -18.23
N SER A 144 -55.81 37.31 -18.62
CA SER A 144 -56.24 37.45 -20.01
C SER A 144 -55.17 38.16 -20.84
N GLY A 145 -54.76 37.53 -21.94
CA GLY A 145 -54.20 38.22 -23.10
C GLY A 145 -52.69 38.47 -23.10
N GLN A 146 -52.12 38.14 -24.26
CA GLN A 146 -50.87 38.62 -24.87
C GLN A 146 -49.56 37.85 -24.57
N ASP A 147 -49.15 37.18 -25.64
CA ASP A 147 -47.83 36.71 -26.06
C ASP A 147 -46.63 37.47 -25.49
N VAL A 148 -45.60 36.75 -25.04
CA VAL A 148 -44.22 36.97 -25.51
C VAL A 148 -43.31 35.77 -25.20
N SER A 149 -42.57 35.42 -26.24
CA SER A 149 -41.37 34.58 -26.31
C SER A 149 -40.23 35.00 -25.37
N ALA A 150 -39.39 34.02 -24.96
CA ALA A 150 -37.91 34.08 -24.77
C ALA A 150 -37.51 32.99 -23.74
N THR A 151 -36.84 31.90 -24.15
CA THR A 151 -35.37 31.70 -24.11
C THR A 151 -34.73 32.02 -22.76
N GLU A 152 -34.08 31.01 -22.13
CA GLU A 152 -32.73 31.07 -21.52
C GLU A 152 -32.46 29.82 -20.64
N THR A 153 -31.52 28.95 -21.08
CA THR A 153 -30.14 28.74 -20.58
C THR A 153 -30.02 27.68 -19.47
N ARG A 154 -29.48 26.52 -19.86
CA ARG A 154 -28.99 25.46 -18.97
C ARG A 154 -27.60 25.85 -18.46
N GLY A 155 -27.51 26.21 -17.18
CA GLY A 155 -26.25 26.26 -16.44
C GLY A 155 -25.97 24.92 -15.78
N SER A 156 -25.07 24.13 -16.37
CA SER A 156 -24.49 22.93 -15.79
C SER A 156 -23.37 23.32 -14.81
N GLY A 157 -23.61 23.14 -13.51
CA GLY A 157 -22.59 23.22 -12.48
C GLY A 157 -21.97 21.85 -12.23
N GLU A 158 -20.83 21.59 -12.87
CA GLU A 158 -19.93 20.50 -12.53
C GLU A 158 -19.28 20.79 -11.16
N ARG A 159 -19.27 19.79 -10.27
CA ARG A 159 -18.48 19.82 -9.03
C ARG A 159 -17.31 18.86 -9.22
N ASP A 160 -16.13 19.45 -9.40
CA ASP A 160 -14.83 18.78 -9.31
C ASP A 160 -14.67 18.13 -7.94
N ASN A 161 -14.45 16.80 -7.94
CA ASN A 161 -13.89 16.09 -6.79
C ASN A 161 -12.45 15.72 -7.14
N GLY A 162 -11.52 16.52 -6.64
CA GLY A 162 -10.10 16.19 -6.62
C GLY A 162 -9.85 14.95 -5.76
N VAL A 163 -9.41 13.87 -6.40
CA VAL A 163 -8.72 12.76 -5.75
C VAL A 163 -7.31 12.74 -6.31
N THR A 164 -6.36 13.27 -5.53
CA THR A 164 -4.93 13.09 -5.80
C THR A 164 -4.44 11.96 -4.88
N GLN A 165 -4.21 10.78 -5.46
CA GLN A 165 -3.36 9.75 -4.87
C GLN A 165 -2.11 9.57 -5.73
N GLN A 166 -0.98 9.95 -5.11
CA GLN A 166 0.36 9.34 -5.12
C GLN A 166 0.95 8.75 -6.43
N LYS A 167 2.16 9.22 -6.76
CA LYS A 167 3.38 8.40 -6.77
C LYS A 167 4.55 9.22 -6.25
#